data_AF-A0A9D2M2I3-F1
#
_entry.id   AF-A0A9D2M2I3-F1
#
_cell.length_a   1.000
_cell.length_b   1.000
_cell.length_c   1.000
_cell.angle_alpha   90.00
_cell.angle_beta   90.00
_cell.angle_gamma   90.00
#
_symmetry.space_group_name_H-M   'P 1'
#
loop_
_entity.id
_entity.type
_entity.pdbx_description
1 polymer ?
#
loop_
_entity_poly.entity_id
_entity_poly.type
_entity_poly.pdbx_seq_one_letter_code
_entity_poly.pdbx_strand_id
1 'polypeptide(L)' 'FLHYPPIYPNANAQEVVSILHEFDVKRCFYGHLHGGSIRYAVQGCVDGVEYRLVSADSLRFCPVKI' A
#
# COMPACT_ATOMS: atom_id res chain seq x y z
N PHE A 1 -8.25 -3.58 -0.48
CA PHE A 1 -7.46 -3.58 0.77
C PHE A 1 -6.57 -4.80 0.77
N LEU A 2 -5.31 -4.67 1.19
CA LEU A 2 -4.34 -5.77 1.27
C LEU A 2 -3.66 -5.76 2.65
N HIS A 3 -3.20 -6.91 3.14
CA HIS A 3 -2.35 -6.92 4.32
C HIS A 3 -0.92 -6.48 3.96
N TYR A 4 -0.30 -7.16 3.00
CA TYR A 4 1.06 -6.91 2.53
C TYR A 4 1.13 -5.81 1.45
N PRO A 5 2.26 -5.09 1.34
CA PRO A 5 2.49 -4.18 0.21
C PRO A 5 2.58 -4.96 -1.11
N PRO A 6 1.78 -4.62 -2.14
CA PRO A 6 1.90 -5.24 -3.47
C PRO A 6 3.13 -4.74 -4.23
N ILE A 7 3.67 -3.57 -3.86
CA ILE A 7 4.90 -2.98 -4.41
C ILE A 7 5.85 -2.74 -3.24
N TYR A 8 7.09 -3.22 -3.36
CA TYR A 8 8.13 -3.06 -2.36
C TYR A 8 9.49 -2.81 -3.03
N PRO A 9 10.41 -2.02 -2.45
CA PRO A 9 11.61 -1.55 -3.15
C PRO A 9 12.44 -2.61 -3.89
N ASN A 10 12.44 -3.85 -3.41
CA ASN A 10 13.25 -4.94 -3.99
C ASN A 10 12.42 -6.13 -4.47
N ALA A 11 11.09 -6.09 -4.35
CA ALA A 11 10.22 -7.21 -4.74
C ALA A 11 8.78 -6.71 -4.89
N ASN A 12 8.20 -6.88 -6.08
CA ASN A 12 6.79 -6.59 -6.30
C ASN A 12 6.03 -7.90 -6.41
N ALA A 13 4.78 -7.92 -5.98
CA ALA A 13 3.85 -9.01 -6.27
C ALA A 13 3.18 -8.70 -7.62
N GLN A 14 3.87 -8.99 -8.73
CA GLN A 14 3.43 -8.55 -10.07
C GLN A 14 2.02 -9.02 -10.40
N GLU A 15 1.64 -10.25 -10.04
CA GLU A 15 0.29 -10.77 -10.27
C GLU A 15 -0.78 -9.93 -9.57
N VAL A 16 -0.53 -9.50 -8.33
CA VAL A 16 -1.45 -8.64 -7.58
C VAL A 16 -1.54 -7.26 -8.21
N VAL A 17 -0.40 -6.67 -8.60
CA VAL A 17 -0.36 -5.37 -9.28
C VAL A 17 -1.13 -5.43 -10.61
N SER A 18 -0.96 -6.48 -11.41
CA SER A 18 -1.71 -6.69 -12.64
C SER A 18 -3.21 -6.74 -12.41
N ILE A 19 -3.68 -7.42 -11.36
CA ILE A 19 -5.11 -7.45 -11.00
C ILE A 19 -5.61 -6.06 -10.62
N LEU A 20 -4.81 -5.26 -9.89
CA LEU A 20 -5.21 -3.87 -9.56
C LEU A 20 -5.45 -3.05 -10.84
N HIS A 21 -4.61 -3.21 -11.85
CA HIS A 21 -4.80 -2.54 -13.14
C HIS A 21 -5.97 -3.10 -13.95
N GLU A 22 -6.12 -4.43 -14.01
CA GLU A 22 -7.21 -5.11 -14.74
C GLU A 22 -8.58 -4.63 -14.28
N PHE A 23 -8.76 -4.45 -12.97
CA PHE A 23 -10.01 -3.99 -12.38
C PHE A 23 -10.09 -2.47 -12.20
N ASP A 24 -9.18 -1.71 -12.81
CA ASP A 24 -9.12 -0.24 -12.75
C ASP A 24 -9.14 0.32 -11.31
N VAL A 25 -8.47 -0.37 -10.38
CA VAL A 25 -8.43 0.03 -8.96
C VAL A 25 -7.71 1.36 -8.81
N LYS A 26 -8.40 2.37 -8.30
CA LYS A 26 -7.81 3.72 -8.13
C LYS A 26 -7.07 3.92 -6.81
N ARG A 27 -7.43 3.17 -5.77
CA ARG A 27 -6.88 3.32 -4.41
C ARG A 27 -6.58 1.96 -3.79
N CYS A 28 -5.33 1.76 -3.39
CA CYS A 28 -4.87 0.55 -2.73
C CYS A 28 -4.34 0.86 -1.33
N PHE A 29 -5.12 0.46 -0.32
CA PHE A 29 -4.75 0.57 1.08
C PHE A 29 -4.12 -0.73 1.55
N TYR A 30 -2.96 -0.64 2.19
CA TYR A 30 -2.25 -1.79 2.73
C TYR A 30 -1.65 -1.54 4.12
N GLY A 31 -1.30 -2.60 4.83
CA GLY A 31 -0.70 -2.55 6.16
C GLY A 31 0.71 -3.14 6.19
N HIS A 32 0.93 -4.05 7.14
CA HIS A 32 2.15 -4.86 7.30
C HIS A 32 3.43 -4.12 7.74
N LEU A 33 3.70 -2.92 7.21
CA LEU A 33 4.91 -2.16 7.57
C LEU A 33 4.72 -1.41 8.89
N HIS A 34 5.64 -1.63 9.83
CA HIS A 34 5.65 -1.09 11.19
C HIS A 34 7.04 -0.55 11.59
N GLY A 35 7.08 0.39 12.54
CA GLY A 35 8.30 0.98 13.09
C GLY A 35 9.24 1.50 12.00
N GLY A 36 10.51 1.09 12.06
CA GLY A 36 11.53 1.52 11.10
C GLY A 36 11.27 1.08 9.65
N SER A 37 10.43 0.07 9.41
CA SER A 37 10.12 -0.40 8.06
C SER A 37 9.14 0.51 7.31
N ILE A 38 8.44 1.42 8.01
CA ILE A 38 7.55 2.42 7.41
C ILE A 38 8.28 3.27 6.35
N ARG A 39 9.60 3.48 6.50
CA ARG A 39 10.42 4.21 5.52
C ARG A 39 10.50 3.56 4.14
N TYR A 40 10.13 2.28 4.03
CA TYR A 40 10.10 1.53 2.77
C TYR A 40 8.71 1.48 2.14
N ALA A 41 7.71 2.11 2.77
CA ALA A 41 6.35 2.12 2.25
C ALA A 41 6.25 2.91 0.95
N VAL A 42 5.71 2.27 -0.09
CA VAL A 42 5.27 2.95 -1.31
C VAL A 42 4.01 3.74 -0.99
N GLN A 43 4.04 5.05 -1.21
CA GLN A 43 2.96 5.98 -0.89
C GLN A 43 2.72 6.89 -2.09
N GLY A 44 1.46 7.27 -2.33
CA GLY A 44 1.08 8.14 -3.44
C GLY A 44 0.75 7.38 -4.73
N CYS A 45 0.66 8.11 -5.84
CA CYS A 45 0.24 7.55 -7.13
C CYS A 45 1.42 6.84 -7.82
N VAL A 46 1.23 5.55 -8.13
CA VAL A 46 2.15 4.74 -8.96
C VAL A 46 1.31 4.04 -10.02
N ASP A 47 1.65 4.26 -11.28
CA ASP A 47 0.98 3.68 -12.45
C ASP A 47 -0.56 3.85 -12.44
N GLY A 48 -1.04 4.97 -11.90
CA GLY A 48 -2.48 5.31 -11.84
C GLY A 48 -3.23 4.77 -10.62
N VAL A 49 -2.54 4.09 -9.69
CA VAL A 49 -3.10 3.62 -8.42
C VAL A 49 -2.52 4.42 -7.26
N GLU A 50 -3.37 4.99 -6.42
CA GLU A 50 -2.94 5.66 -5.18
C GLU A 50 -2.72 4.63 -4.07
N TYR A 51 -1.47 4.46 -3.66
CA TYR A 51 -1.06 3.57 -2.58
C TYR A 51 -1.00 4.31 -1.24
N ARG A 52 -1.58 3.71 -0.20
CA ARG A 52 -1.54 4.28 1.16
C ARG A 52 -1.30 3.21 2.22
N LEU A 53 -0.25 3.41 3.02
CA LEU A 53 -0.02 2.62 4.23
C LEU A 53 -1.02 3.05 5.31
N VAL A 54 -1.70 2.09 5.93
CA VAL A 54 -2.68 2.30 6.99
C VAL A 54 -2.43 1.43 8.23
N SER A 55 -1.18 1.02 8.45
CA SER A 55 -0.79 0.37 9.72
C SER A 55 -0.97 1.32 10.90
N ALA A 56 -1.36 0.80 12.07
CA ALA A 56 -1.79 1.61 13.19
C ALA A 56 -0.75 2.64 13.65
N ASP A 57 0.51 2.24 13.78
CA ASP A 57 1.62 3.11 14.17
C ASP A 57 1.96 4.16 13.10
N SER A 58 1.85 3.82 11.80
CA SER A 58 1.99 4.81 10.72
C SER A 58 0.93 5.92 10.78
N LEU A 59 -0.25 5.59 11.30
CA LEU A 59 -1.36 6.52 11.50
C LEU A 59 -1.38 7.14 12.91
N ARG A 60 -0.35 6.92 13.73
CA ARG A 60 -0.31 7.35 15.14
C ARG A 60 -1.55 6.89 15.92
N PHE A 61 -1.99 5.67 15.65
CA PHE A 61 -3.17 5.04 16.25
C PHE A 61 -4.47 5.84 16.07
N CYS A 62 -4.54 6.69 15.05
CA CYS A 62 -5.74 7.43 14.67
C CYS A 62 -6.30 6.87 13.36
N PRO A 63 -7.45 6.17 13.37
CA PRO A 63 -8.01 5.59 12.15
C PRO A 63 -8.26 6.64 11.07
N VAL A 64 -7.92 6.30 9.83
CA VAL A 64 -8.21 7.14 8.67
C VAL A 64 -9.59 6.77 8.10
N LYS A 65 -10.42 7.77 7.81
CA LYS A 65 -11.68 7.58 7.08
C LYS A 65 -11.37 7.50 5.58
N ILE A 66 -11.88 6.46 4.91
CA ILE A 66 -11.57 6.08 3.53
C ILE A 66 -12.79 6.25 2.62
#